data_AF-A0AAU7U8N5-F1
#
_entry.id   AF-A0AAU7U8N5-F1
#
_cell.length_a   1.000
_cell.length_b   1.000
_cell.length_c   1.000
_cell.angle_alpha   90.00
_cell.angle_beta   90.00
_cell.angle_gamma   90.00
#
_symmetry.space_group_name_H-M   'P 1'
#
loop_
_entity.id
_entity.type
_entity.pdbx_description
1 polymer ?
#
loop_
_entity_poly.entity_id
_entity_poly.type
_entity_poly.pdbx_seq_one_letter_code
_entity_poly.pdbx_strand_id
1 'polypeptide(L)'
;MSAPEPAASPDTGARPSLSPARRRRLRARNLMLLRLAWGAVLLLVLAWSLWQPLPWPERLALWVLLTVLADEAGHWYGFIGVLLGALPFFATAAPPAQWWAILPLVGGALLALLVVKHAGGPLVLPFAWAVFAAAILGAARLSPSIDDTLTLPMNHTFQRTSLLMAALGLGFSLLRQLTGLYLRRRAEQLRPVVAG
;
A
#
# COMPACT_ATOMS: atom_id res chain seq x y z
N MET A 1 63.22 40.39 28.46
CA MET A 1 62.90 39.83 27.13
C MET A 1 62.00 38.63 27.35
N SER A 2 60.84 38.71 26.71
CA SER A 2 59.60 38.02 27.05
C SER A 2 59.63 36.52 26.73
N ALA A 3 59.05 35.72 27.63
CA ALA A 3 58.76 34.30 27.39
C ALA A 3 57.73 34.14 26.25
N PRO A 4 57.81 33.08 25.43
CA PRO A 4 56.85 32.86 24.36
C PRO A 4 55.50 32.40 24.95
N GLU A 5 54.46 33.09 24.53
CA GLU A 5 53.06 32.83 24.83
C GLU A 5 52.64 31.47 24.25
N PRO A 6 52.04 30.55 25.04
CA PRO A 6 51.61 29.26 24.52
C PRO A 6 50.41 29.47 23.60
N ALA A 7 50.59 29.14 22.32
CA ALA A 7 49.54 29.19 21.31
C ALA A 7 48.32 28.37 21.77
N ALA A 8 47.18 29.06 21.93
CA ALA A 8 45.90 28.44 22.17
C ALA A 8 45.55 27.50 21.01
N SER A 9 45.53 26.19 21.28
CA SER A 9 45.04 25.19 20.35
C SER A 9 43.61 25.53 19.92
N PRO A 10 43.29 25.53 18.61
CA PRO A 10 41.92 25.73 18.17
C PRO A 10 41.11 24.53 18.67
N ASP A 11 40.15 24.82 19.54
CA ASP A 11 39.13 23.87 19.98
C ASP A 11 38.35 23.44 18.72
N THR A 12 38.81 22.39 18.07
CA THR A 12 38.11 21.74 16.95
C THR A 12 36.81 21.20 17.51
N GLY A 13 35.79 22.05 17.49
CA GLY A 13 34.45 21.82 18.03
C GLY A 13 33.93 20.46 17.58
N ALA A 14 34.15 19.47 18.43
CA ALA A 14 33.66 18.13 18.25
C ALA A 14 32.12 18.23 18.28
N ARG A 15 31.50 18.18 17.09
CA ARG A 15 30.04 18.23 16.96
C ARG A 15 29.46 17.24 17.97
N PRO A 16 28.57 17.69 18.89
CA PRO A 16 28.10 16.83 19.97
C PRO A 16 27.50 15.57 19.39
N SER A 17 28.14 14.43 19.68
CA SER A 17 27.70 13.16 19.14
C SER A 17 26.30 12.87 19.69
N LEU A 18 25.31 12.73 18.79
CA LEU A 18 23.93 12.50 19.20
C LEU A 18 23.85 11.23 20.05
N SER A 19 23.12 11.28 21.17
CA SER A 19 22.92 10.09 22.00
C SER A 19 22.26 8.95 21.19
N PRO A 20 22.58 7.67 21.47
CA PRO A 20 22.01 6.53 20.75
C PRO A 20 20.47 6.53 20.73
N ALA A 21 19.85 6.96 21.83
CA ALA A 21 18.40 7.10 21.96
C ALA A 21 17.84 8.16 20.99
N ARG A 22 18.51 9.31 20.84
CA ARG A 22 18.11 10.39 19.92
C ARG A 22 18.23 9.94 18.45
N ARG A 23 19.29 9.20 18.10
CA ARG A 23 19.45 8.63 16.74
C ARG A 23 18.34 7.62 16.42
N ARG A 24 17.96 6.76 17.37
CA ARG A 24 16.87 5.78 17.17
C ARG A 24 15.53 6.47 16.94
N ARG A 25 15.20 7.51 17.72
CA ARG A 25 13.98 8.31 17.54
C ARG A 25 13.95 9.02 16.20
N LEU A 26 15.06 9.64 15.78
CA LEU A 26 15.15 10.32 14.49
C LEU A 26 15.00 9.35 13.31
N ARG A 27 15.62 8.16 13.37
CA ARG A 27 15.44 7.12 12.34
C ARG A 27 13.99 6.65 12.26
N ALA A 28 13.35 6.37 13.40
CA ALA A 28 11.95 5.99 13.44
C ALA A 28 11.03 7.07 12.85
N ARG A 29 11.28 8.34 13.19
CA ARG A 29 10.56 9.50 12.63
C ARG A 29 10.76 9.60 11.11
N ASN A 30 12.00 9.53 10.64
CA ASN A 30 12.30 9.64 9.21
C ASN A 30 11.67 8.48 8.42
N LEU A 31 11.67 7.26 8.95
CA LEU A 31 10.99 6.12 8.34
C LEU A 31 9.47 6.30 8.29
N MET A 32 8.88 6.88 9.34
CA MET A 32 7.46 7.22 9.35
C MET A 32 7.13 8.27 8.29
N LEU A 33 7.94 9.34 8.19
CA LEU A 33 7.76 10.38 7.16
C LEU A 33 7.91 9.81 5.74
N LEU A 34 8.89 8.95 5.51
CA LEU A 34 9.06 8.27 4.22
C LEU A 34 7.85 7.40 3.86
N ARG A 35 7.26 6.69 4.84
CA ARG A 35 6.03 5.91 4.62
C ARG A 35 4.85 6.80 4.26
N LEU A 36 4.65 7.89 4.98
CA LEU A 36 3.57 8.85 4.68
C LEU A 36 3.75 9.47 3.29
N ALA A 37 4.98 9.89 2.95
CA ALA A 37 5.29 10.43 1.64
C ALA A 37 5.04 9.40 0.53
N TRP A 38 5.46 8.14 0.73
CA TRP A 38 5.19 7.05 -0.20
C TRP A 38 3.68 6.83 -0.43
N GLY A 39 2.88 6.77 0.64
CA GLY A 39 1.43 6.64 0.54
C GLY A 39 0.78 7.79 -0.22
N ALA A 40 1.21 9.03 0.07
CA ALA A 40 0.73 10.22 -0.63
C ALA A 40 1.07 10.19 -2.13
N VAL A 41 2.31 9.81 -2.48
CA VAL A 41 2.72 9.67 -3.90
C VAL A 41 1.87 8.62 -4.61
N LEU A 42 1.63 7.46 -3.99
CA LEU A 42 0.77 6.42 -4.59
C LEU A 42 -0.66 6.91 -4.82
N LEU A 43 -1.25 7.65 -3.86
CA LEU A 43 -2.58 8.23 -4.04
C LEU A 43 -2.61 9.30 -5.14
N LEU A 44 -1.58 10.13 -5.24
CA LEU A 44 -1.48 11.14 -6.30
C LEU A 44 -1.37 10.48 -7.68
N VAL A 45 -0.53 9.46 -7.81
CA VAL A 45 -0.41 8.67 -9.05
C VAL A 45 -1.75 8.00 -9.38
N LEU A 46 -2.43 7.43 -8.39
CA LEU A 46 -3.75 6.83 -8.57
C LEU A 46 -4.77 7.87 -9.05
N ALA A 47 -4.93 8.98 -8.34
CA ALA A 47 -5.85 10.04 -8.69
C ALA A 47 -5.57 10.59 -10.09
N TRP A 48 -4.30 10.87 -10.40
CA TRP A 48 -3.90 11.31 -11.73
C TRP A 48 -4.28 10.28 -12.80
N SER A 49 -3.98 8.99 -12.59
CA SER A 49 -4.31 7.95 -13.56
C SER A 49 -5.80 7.75 -13.78
N LEU A 50 -6.62 7.88 -12.72
CA LEU A 50 -8.08 7.76 -12.81
C LEU A 50 -8.73 8.97 -13.49
N TRP A 51 -8.06 10.12 -13.46
CA TRP A 51 -8.46 11.33 -14.17
C TRP A 51 -8.19 11.26 -15.67
N GLN A 52 -7.20 10.49 -16.09
CA GLN A 52 -6.84 10.34 -17.51
C GLN A 52 -7.86 9.48 -18.28
N PRO A 53 -8.01 9.68 -19.60
CA PRO A 53 -8.87 8.88 -20.47
C PRO A 53 -8.26 7.49 -20.78
N LEU A 54 -7.97 6.70 -19.75
CA LEU A 54 -7.41 5.35 -19.90
C LEU A 54 -8.49 4.33 -20.27
N PRO A 55 -8.15 3.29 -21.07
CA PRO A 55 -8.98 2.11 -21.23
C PRO A 55 -9.36 1.50 -19.88
N TRP A 56 -10.59 0.99 -19.76
CA TRP A 56 -11.09 0.47 -18.49
C TRP A 56 -10.24 -0.66 -17.88
N PRO A 57 -9.57 -1.58 -18.63
CA PRO A 57 -8.74 -2.61 -18.02
C PRO A 57 -7.51 -2.03 -17.33
N GLU A 58 -6.81 -1.09 -17.98
CA GLU A 58 -5.64 -0.41 -17.41
C GLU A 58 -6.03 0.41 -16.19
N ARG A 59 -7.16 1.12 -16.28
CA ARG A 59 -7.70 1.90 -15.18
C ARG A 59 -8.05 1.02 -13.97
N LEU A 60 -8.71 -0.11 -14.20
CA LEU A 60 -9.00 -1.12 -13.17
C LEU A 60 -7.71 -1.68 -12.56
N ALA A 61 -6.71 -1.98 -13.39
CA ALA A 61 -5.46 -2.54 -12.95
C ALA A 61 -4.74 -1.59 -11.98
N LEU A 62 -4.59 -0.33 -12.39
CA LEU A 62 -3.97 0.72 -11.58
C LEU A 62 -4.77 0.97 -10.29
N TRP A 63 -6.11 1.00 -10.39
CA TRP A 63 -6.95 1.22 -9.22
C TRP A 63 -6.76 0.13 -8.15
N VAL A 64 -6.88 -1.14 -8.53
CA VAL A 64 -6.72 -2.25 -7.59
C VAL A 64 -5.30 -2.29 -7.03
N LEU A 65 -4.28 -2.24 -7.89
CA LEU A 65 -2.89 -2.36 -7.48
C LEU A 65 -2.47 -1.21 -6.56
N LEU A 66 -2.67 0.04 -6.99
CA LEU A 66 -2.23 1.21 -6.23
C LEU A 66 -3.01 1.36 -4.93
N THR A 67 -4.29 0.97 -4.88
CA THR A 67 -5.06 0.96 -3.63
C THR A 67 -4.45 0.01 -2.60
N VAL A 68 -4.13 -1.23 -3.00
CA VAL A 68 -3.54 -2.23 -2.09
C VAL A 68 -2.11 -1.84 -1.69
N LEU A 69 -1.34 -1.22 -2.58
CA LEU A 69 0.01 -0.72 -2.27
C LEU A 69 -0.03 0.52 -1.36
N ALA A 70 -0.98 1.44 -1.57
CA ALA A 70 -1.12 2.64 -0.76
C ALA A 70 -1.49 2.26 0.68
N ASP A 71 -2.32 1.23 0.86
CA ASP A 71 -2.65 0.67 2.17
C ASP A 71 -1.41 0.31 3.01
N GLU A 72 -0.30 -0.12 2.39
CA GLU A 72 0.94 -0.45 3.09
C GLU A 72 1.63 0.75 3.76
N ALA A 73 1.31 1.97 3.33
CA ALA A 73 1.89 3.19 3.88
C ALA A 73 1.31 3.59 5.23
N GLY A 74 0.06 3.20 5.52
CA GLY A 74 -0.64 3.68 6.72
C GLY A 74 -2.04 3.14 6.97
N HIS A 75 -2.50 2.09 6.28
CA HIS A 75 -3.85 1.50 6.35
C HIS A 75 -4.99 2.44 5.88
N TRP A 76 -5.04 3.68 6.35
CA TRP A 76 -6.07 4.65 5.94
C TRP A 76 -5.99 5.04 4.46
N TYR A 77 -4.77 5.03 3.90
CA TYR A 77 -4.54 5.27 2.47
C TYR A 77 -5.28 4.27 1.57
N GLY A 78 -5.46 3.01 2.01
CA GLY A 78 -6.21 2.02 1.26
C GLY A 78 -7.67 2.41 1.09
N PHE A 79 -8.32 2.86 2.17
CA PHE A 79 -9.71 3.32 2.11
C PHE A 79 -9.88 4.55 1.21
N ILE A 80 -8.92 5.48 1.23
CA ILE A 80 -8.93 6.62 0.28
C ILE A 80 -8.77 6.12 -1.14
N GLY A 81 -7.89 5.14 -1.39
CA GLY A 81 -7.75 4.51 -2.71
C GLY A 81 -9.06 3.90 -3.21
N VAL A 82 -9.82 3.23 -2.34
CA VAL A 82 -11.18 2.75 -2.67
C VAL A 82 -12.09 3.90 -3.08
N LEU A 83 -12.15 4.97 -2.28
CA LEU A 83 -12.99 6.14 -2.57
C LEU A 83 -12.60 6.84 -3.88
N LEU A 84 -11.30 6.89 -4.20
CA LEU A 84 -10.80 7.43 -5.47
C LEU A 84 -11.33 6.66 -6.68
N GLY A 85 -11.83 5.43 -6.53
CA GLY A 85 -12.53 4.72 -7.60
C GLY A 85 -13.72 5.46 -8.19
N ALA A 86 -14.31 6.41 -7.44
CA ALA A 86 -15.38 7.27 -7.92
C ALA A 86 -14.87 8.45 -8.79
N LEU A 87 -13.56 8.74 -8.77
CA LEU A 87 -12.98 9.88 -9.49
C LEU A 87 -13.29 9.91 -11.00
N PRO A 88 -13.32 8.77 -11.73
CA PRO A 88 -13.73 8.73 -13.13
C PRO A 88 -15.09 9.35 -13.46
N PHE A 89 -16.02 9.42 -12.51
CA PHE A 89 -17.34 10.05 -12.71
C PHE A 89 -17.28 11.58 -12.73
N PHE A 90 -16.18 12.16 -12.24
CA PHE A 90 -15.96 13.60 -12.17
C PHE A 90 -14.95 14.10 -13.20
N ALA A 91 -14.34 13.18 -13.97
CA ALA A 91 -13.41 13.53 -15.02
C ALA A 91 -14.13 14.20 -16.20
N THR A 92 -13.40 14.99 -16.99
CA THR A 92 -13.93 15.73 -18.15
C THR A 92 -14.42 14.83 -19.27
N ALA A 93 -13.87 13.62 -19.37
CA ALA A 93 -14.36 12.57 -20.25
C ALA A 93 -15.39 11.70 -19.53
N ALA A 94 -16.44 11.29 -20.25
CA ALA A 94 -17.41 10.34 -19.71
C ALA A 94 -16.69 9.06 -19.24
N PRO A 95 -17.05 8.52 -18.06
CA PRO A 95 -16.46 7.28 -17.58
C PRO A 95 -16.75 6.15 -18.57
N PRO A 96 -15.85 5.16 -18.71
CA PRO A 96 -16.14 3.97 -19.49
C PRO A 96 -17.45 3.33 -19.01
N ALA A 97 -18.29 2.86 -19.94
CA ALA A 97 -19.59 2.28 -19.59
C ALA A 97 -19.49 1.15 -18.54
N GLN A 98 -18.41 0.38 -18.59
CA GLN A 98 -18.10 -0.71 -17.66
C GLN A 98 -17.91 -0.20 -16.22
N TRP A 99 -17.51 1.06 -16.03
CA TRP A 99 -17.14 1.61 -14.74
C TRP A 99 -18.32 1.67 -13.75
N TRP A 100 -19.55 1.78 -14.26
CA TRP A 100 -20.78 1.67 -13.48
C TRP A 100 -20.92 0.34 -12.73
N ALA A 101 -20.45 -0.76 -13.32
CA ALA A 101 -20.44 -2.07 -12.69
C ALA A 101 -19.13 -2.30 -11.90
N ILE A 102 -18.00 -1.81 -12.40
CA ILE A 102 -16.68 -1.97 -11.77
C ILE A 102 -16.65 -1.32 -10.39
N LEU A 103 -17.10 -0.06 -10.26
CA LEU A 103 -17.00 0.69 -9.02
C LEU A 103 -17.65 -0.04 -7.83
N PRO A 104 -18.96 -0.39 -7.85
CA PRO A 104 -19.59 -1.04 -6.71
C PRO A 104 -19.02 -2.44 -6.45
N LEU A 105 -18.78 -3.23 -7.49
CA LEU A 105 -18.31 -4.61 -7.34
C LEU A 105 -16.87 -4.68 -6.81
N VAL A 106 -15.95 -4.02 -7.51
CA VAL A 106 -14.53 -4.03 -7.14
C VAL A 106 -14.28 -3.16 -5.93
N GLY A 107 -14.97 -2.03 -5.79
CA GLY A 107 -14.87 -1.17 -4.61
C GLY A 107 -15.34 -1.88 -3.34
N GLY A 108 -16.48 -2.58 -3.40
CA GLY A 108 -16.95 -3.42 -2.30
C GLY A 108 -16.00 -4.57 -1.97
N ALA A 109 -15.49 -5.26 -3.00
CA ALA A 109 -14.51 -6.32 -2.81
C ALA A 109 -13.19 -5.81 -2.21
N LEU A 110 -12.68 -4.66 -2.67
CA LEU A 110 -11.49 -4.01 -2.10
C LEU A 110 -11.73 -3.63 -0.64
N LEU A 111 -12.88 -3.04 -0.32
CA LEU A 111 -13.21 -2.68 1.06
C LEU A 111 -13.19 -3.92 1.97
N ALA A 112 -13.85 -5.01 1.56
CA ALA A 112 -13.85 -6.27 2.29
C ALA A 112 -12.43 -6.85 2.45
N LEU A 113 -11.63 -6.83 1.36
CA LEU A 113 -10.22 -7.24 1.39
C LEU A 113 -9.42 -6.44 2.42
N LEU A 114 -9.56 -5.11 2.43
CA LEU A 114 -8.81 -4.24 3.33
C LEU A 114 -9.21 -4.47 4.79
N VAL A 115 -10.51 -4.63 5.07
CA VAL A 115 -11.01 -4.97 6.41
C VAL A 115 -10.41 -6.29 6.90
N VAL A 116 -10.42 -7.34 6.08
CA VAL A 116 -9.84 -8.63 6.44
C VAL A 116 -8.33 -8.51 6.63
N LYS A 117 -7.64 -7.80 5.73
CA LYS A 117 -6.19 -7.57 5.81
C LYS A 117 -5.79 -6.85 7.11
N HIS A 118 -6.62 -5.92 7.60
CA HIS A 118 -6.35 -5.17 8.84
C HIS A 118 -6.62 -6.00 10.10
N ALA A 119 -7.37 -7.09 9.99
CA ALA A 119 -7.72 -7.94 11.13
C ALA A 119 -6.54 -8.79 11.65
N GLY A 120 -5.42 -8.92 10.94
CA GLY A 120 -4.31 -9.75 11.44
C GLY A 120 -2.99 -9.74 10.67
N GLY A 121 -2.18 -10.77 10.94
CA GLY A 121 -0.81 -10.93 10.43
C GLY A 121 -0.71 -11.59 9.04
N PRO A 122 0.49 -12.05 8.63
CA PRO A 122 0.74 -12.49 7.25
C PRO A 122 -0.12 -13.68 6.79
N LEU A 123 -0.55 -14.52 7.74
CA LEU A 123 -1.42 -15.66 7.48
C LEU A 123 -2.85 -15.26 7.07
N VAL A 124 -3.24 -14.00 7.27
CA VAL A 124 -4.55 -13.47 6.88
C VAL A 124 -4.58 -13.03 5.41
N LEU A 125 -3.42 -12.78 4.79
CA LEU A 125 -3.35 -12.30 3.39
C LEU A 125 -3.98 -13.28 2.37
N PRO A 126 -3.81 -14.61 2.47
CA PRO A 126 -4.52 -15.55 1.61
C PRO A 126 -6.05 -15.48 1.78
N PHE A 127 -6.54 -15.25 3.00
CA PHE A 127 -7.98 -15.08 3.27
C PHE A 127 -8.50 -13.77 2.70
N ALA A 128 -7.75 -12.67 2.84
CA ALA A 128 -8.10 -11.39 2.24
C ALA A 128 -8.19 -11.50 0.70
N TRP A 129 -7.26 -12.23 0.08
CA TRP A 129 -7.33 -12.54 -1.35
C TRP A 129 -8.55 -13.40 -1.69
N ALA A 130 -8.81 -14.46 -0.92
CA ALA A 130 -9.94 -15.35 -1.15
C ALA A 130 -11.29 -14.62 -1.05
N VAL A 131 -11.45 -13.69 -0.10
CA VAL A 131 -12.66 -12.87 0.04
C VAL A 131 -12.85 -11.96 -1.18
N PHE A 132 -11.79 -11.30 -1.63
CA PHE A 132 -11.83 -10.51 -2.86
C PHE A 132 -12.19 -11.37 -4.07
N ALA A 133 -11.52 -12.51 -4.23
CA ALA A 133 -11.74 -13.42 -5.34
C ALA A 133 -13.16 -14.00 -5.34
N ALA A 134 -13.68 -14.36 -4.16
CA ALA A 134 -15.04 -14.85 -4.00
C ALA A 134 -16.08 -13.80 -4.43
N ALA A 135 -15.87 -12.52 -4.14
CA ALA A 135 -16.77 -11.46 -4.61
C ALA A 135 -16.77 -11.36 -6.14
N ILE A 136 -15.59 -11.38 -6.78
CA ILE A 136 -15.46 -11.27 -8.24
C ILE A 136 -16.01 -12.51 -8.96
N LEU A 137 -15.62 -13.71 -8.53
CA LEU A 137 -16.04 -14.97 -9.14
C LEU A 137 -17.50 -15.31 -8.81
N GLY A 138 -17.95 -14.97 -7.59
CA GLY A 138 -19.34 -15.10 -7.16
C GLY A 138 -20.25 -14.22 -8.00
N ALA A 139 -19.88 -12.97 -8.25
CA ALA A 139 -20.61 -12.10 -9.16
C ALA A 139 -20.71 -12.73 -10.57
N ALA A 140 -19.62 -13.28 -11.11
CA ALA A 140 -19.65 -13.97 -12.40
C ALA A 140 -20.62 -15.15 -12.46
N ARG A 141 -20.81 -15.86 -11.33
CA ARG A 141 -21.75 -16.99 -11.23
C ARG A 141 -23.18 -16.56 -11.03
N LEU A 142 -23.40 -15.43 -10.34
CA LEU A 142 -24.73 -14.93 -10.01
C LEU A 142 -25.32 -14.02 -11.09
N SER A 143 -24.49 -13.36 -11.91
CA SER A 143 -24.95 -12.41 -12.94
C SER A 143 -26.06 -12.97 -13.84
N PRO A 144 -25.96 -14.19 -14.42
CA PRO A 144 -27.01 -14.73 -15.28
C PRO A 144 -28.36 -14.95 -14.56
N SER A 145 -28.33 -15.17 -13.24
CA SER A 145 -29.57 -15.35 -12.47
C SER A 145 -30.25 -14.03 -12.07
N ILE A 146 -29.53 -12.92 -12.17
CA ILE A 146 -30.01 -11.58 -11.79
C ILE A 146 -30.43 -10.82 -13.04
N ASP A 147 -29.56 -10.78 -14.05
CA ASP A 147 -29.76 -10.07 -15.31
C ASP A 147 -28.75 -10.57 -16.37
N ASP A 148 -29.24 -11.18 -17.44
CA ASP A 148 -28.43 -11.73 -18.53
C ASP A 148 -27.63 -10.67 -19.31
N THR A 149 -27.98 -9.38 -19.18
CA THR A 149 -27.24 -8.29 -19.79
C THR A 149 -25.97 -7.93 -19.02
N LEU A 150 -25.81 -8.38 -17.77
CA LEU A 150 -24.62 -8.17 -16.93
C LEU A 150 -23.47 -9.10 -17.34
N THR A 151 -22.83 -8.80 -18.46
CA THR A 151 -21.75 -9.64 -19.01
C THR A 151 -20.37 -9.35 -18.43
N LEU A 152 -20.16 -8.17 -17.82
CA LEU A 152 -18.85 -7.75 -17.35
C LEU A 152 -18.23 -8.69 -16.30
N PRO A 153 -18.94 -9.20 -15.28
CA PRO A 153 -18.34 -10.12 -14.31
C PRO A 153 -17.87 -11.44 -14.93
N MET A 154 -18.49 -11.89 -16.04
CA MET A 154 -18.07 -13.06 -16.80
C MET A 154 -16.88 -12.79 -17.73
N ASN A 155 -16.49 -11.53 -17.92
CA ASN A 155 -15.40 -11.16 -18.81
C ASN A 155 -14.03 -11.61 -18.24
N HIS A 156 -13.30 -12.43 -19.00
CA HIS A 156 -11.99 -12.93 -18.59
C HIS A 156 -10.95 -11.84 -18.35
N THR A 157 -10.97 -10.75 -19.11
CA THR A 157 -10.06 -9.61 -18.91
C THR A 157 -10.36 -8.92 -17.58
N PHE A 158 -11.64 -8.73 -17.23
CA PHE A 158 -12.04 -8.16 -15.95
C PHE A 158 -11.58 -9.03 -14.77
N GLN A 159 -11.89 -10.34 -14.80
CA GLN A 159 -11.49 -11.28 -13.75
C GLN A 159 -9.96 -11.34 -13.61
N ARG A 160 -9.24 -11.57 -14.72
CA ARG A 160 -7.77 -11.68 -14.70
C ARG A 160 -7.13 -10.41 -14.16
N THR A 161 -7.57 -9.25 -14.64
CA THR A 161 -6.97 -7.96 -14.26
C THR A 161 -7.18 -7.67 -12.78
N SER A 162 -8.42 -7.76 -12.30
CA SER A 162 -8.74 -7.51 -10.89
C SER A 162 -8.03 -8.49 -9.95
N LEU A 163 -8.10 -9.79 -10.23
CA LEU A 163 -7.51 -10.83 -9.37
C LEU A 163 -5.98 -10.78 -9.34
N LEU A 164 -5.35 -10.56 -10.51
CA LEU A 164 -3.89 -10.52 -10.61
C LEU A 164 -3.33 -9.28 -9.92
N MET A 165 -3.95 -8.11 -10.09
CA MET A 165 -3.49 -6.89 -9.41
C MET A 165 -3.69 -6.95 -7.90
N ALA A 166 -4.80 -7.52 -7.42
CA ALA A 166 -5.00 -7.76 -6.00
C ALA A 166 -3.94 -8.74 -5.46
N ALA A 167 -3.66 -9.83 -6.18
CA ALA A 167 -2.63 -10.80 -5.81
C ALA A 167 -1.23 -10.17 -5.76
N LEU A 168 -0.86 -9.32 -6.74
CA LEU A 168 0.41 -8.60 -6.73
C LEU A 168 0.54 -7.65 -5.54
N GLY A 169 -0.50 -6.87 -5.26
CA GLY A 169 -0.52 -5.97 -4.10
C GLY A 169 -0.35 -6.73 -2.78
N LEU A 170 -1.09 -7.83 -2.59
CA LEU A 170 -0.98 -8.67 -1.41
C LEU A 170 0.34 -9.44 -1.34
N GLY A 171 0.90 -9.84 -2.48
CA GLY A 171 2.24 -10.44 -2.56
C GLY A 171 3.32 -9.48 -2.07
N PHE A 172 3.21 -8.20 -2.43
CA PHE A 172 4.07 -7.15 -1.86
C PHE A 172 3.88 -7.00 -0.35
N SER A 173 2.63 -7.01 0.14
CA SER A 173 2.33 -7.00 1.59
C SER A 173 3.01 -8.17 2.30
N LEU A 174 2.90 -9.38 1.75
CA LEU A 174 3.47 -10.59 2.31
C LEU A 174 4.99 -10.47 2.40
N LEU A 175 5.64 -10.08 1.30
CA LEU A 175 7.10 -9.92 1.25
C LEU A 175 7.57 -8.92 2.32
N ARG A 176 6.91 -7.76 2.43
CA ARG A 176 7.23 -6.76 3.44
C ARG A 176 7.10 -7.32 4.87
N GLN A 177 6.03 -8.06 5.15
CA GLN A 177 5.80 -8.64 6.46
C GLN A 177 6.86 -9.70 6.80
N LEU A 178 7.20 -10.57 5.85
CA LEU A 178 8.25 -11.58 6.01
C LEU A 178 9.63 -10.95 6.24
N THR A 179 9.99 -9.91 5.46
CA THR A 179 11.24 -9.16 5.67
C THR A 179 11.27 -8.53 7.07
N GLY A 180 10.14 -7.97 7.53
CA GLY A 180 10.01 -7.41 8.87
C GLY A 180 10.24 -8.45 9.98
N LEU A 181 9.65 -9.64 9.82
CA LEU A 181 9.83 -10.75 10.77
C LEU A 181 11.27 -11.26 10.77
N TYR A 182 11.86 -11.44 9.60
CA TYR A 182 13.25 -11.89 9.44
C TYR A 182 14.24 -10.94 10.12
N LEU A 183 14.12 -9.63 9.86
CA LEU A 183 15.01 -8.62 10.45
C LEU A 183 14.87 -8.52 11.97
N ARG A 184 13.66 -8.70 12.51
CA ARG A 184 13.43 -8.75 13.97
C ARG A 184 14.10 -9.95 14.61
N ARG A 185 13.91 -11.15 14.05
CA ARG A 185 14.56 -12.38 14.54
C ARG A 185 16.08 -12.26 14.51
N ARG A 186 16.64 -11.71 13.43
CA ARG A 186 18.09 -11.47 13.33
C ARG A 186 18.58 -10.49 14.39
N ALA A 187 17.83 -9.42 14.66
CA ALA A 187 18.19 -8.45 15.68
C ALA A 187 18.13 -9.03 17.11
N GLU A 188 17.23 -9.98 17.37
CA GLU A 188 17.13 -10.71 18.64
C GLU A 188 18.31 -11.68 18.83
N GLN A 189 18.69 -12.43 17.79
CA GLN A 189 19.85 -13.34 17.81
C GLN A 189 21.19 -12.61 18.03
N LEU A 190 21.30 -11.36 17.58
CA LEU A 190 22.49 -10.54 17.73
C LEU A 190 22.55 -9.78 19.07
N ARG A 191 21.55 -9.91 19.95
CA ARG A 191 21.67 -9.38 21.32
C ARG A 191 22.58 -10.33 22.10
N PRO A 192 23.79 -9.89 22.50
CA PRO A 192 24.62 -10.71 23.37
C PRO A 192 23.83 -11.04 24.64
N VAL A 193 23.97 -12.28 25.12
CA VAL A 193 23.52 -12.70 26.46
C VAL A 193 24.32 -11.89 27.48
N VAL A 194 23.89 -10.66 27.75
CA VAL A 194 24.40 -9.84 28.84
C VAL A 194 23.46 -10.04 30.01
N ALA A 195 23.54 -11.22 30.61
CA ALA A 195 23.07 -11.55 31.96
C ALA A 195 23.39 -13.03 32.19
N GLY A 196 24.37 -13.26 33.05
CA GLY A 196 24.91 -14.56 33.45
C GLY A 196 26.22 -14.31 34.15
#